data_AF-A0A1H8APU6-F1
#
_entry.id   AF-A0A1H8APU6-F1
#
_cell.length_a   1.000
_cell.length_b   1.000
_cell.length_c   1.000
_cell.angle_alpha   90.00
_cell.angle_beta   90.00
_cell.angle_gamma   90.00
#
_symmetry.space_group_name_H-M   'P 1'
#
loop_
_entity.id
_entity.type
_entity.pdbx_description
1 polymer ?
#
loop_
_entity_poly.entity_id
_entity_poly.type
_entity_poly.pdbx_seq_one_letter_code
_entity_poly.pdbx_strand_id
1 'polypeptide(L)'
;MSKRGIPYVWGGTTDRGYDCSGLTLKAYAAAGIELPRTAEEQYNAFTRKIAWDDLKPGDLVFFHGLGHVGMISRPGYMVHAPHTGDVVKEEQLSAWRKDSFVGAVRPDRKGVERWAQIQKQRRAPAPAMPTATL
;
A
#
# COMPACT_ATOMS: atom_id res chain seq x y z
N MET A 1 10.69 -7.41 -13.16
CA MET A 1 10.09 -6.19 -13.78
C MET A 1 9.21 -6.56 -14.99
N SER A 2 8.11 -7.29 -14.80
CA SER A 2 7.28 -7.83 -15.90
C SER A 2 5.93 -7.12 -16.12
N LYS A 3 5.64 -6.05 -15.38
CA LYS A 3 4.30 -5.43 -15.34
C LYS A 3 4.23 -4.00 -15.91
N ARG A 4 5.36 -3.45 -16.38
CA ARG A 4 5.39 -2.13 -17.04
C ARG A 4 4.59 -2.18 -18.33
N GLY A 5 3.89 -1.10 -18.67
CA GLY A 5 3.05 -1.00 -19.87
C GLY A 5 1.64 -1.59 -19.72
N ILE A 6 1.33 -2.26 -18.60
CA ILE A 6 -0.03 -2.73 -18.33
C ILE A 6 -0.94 -1.52 -18.02
N PRO A 7 -2.14 -1.41 -18.61
CA PRO A 7 -3.03 -0.29 -18.38
C PRO A 7 -3.45 -0.11 -16.92
N TYR A 8 -3.69 1.15 -16.53
CA TYR A 8 -4.40 1.44 -15.31
C TYR A 8 -5.88 1.03 -15.44
N VAL A 9 -6.39 0.31 -14.45
CA VAL A 9 -7.81 0.01 -14.31
C VAL A 9 -8.20 0.21 -12.86
N TRP A 10 -9.18 1.08 -12.60
CA TRP A 10 -9.72 1.28 -11.26
C TRP A 10 -10.24 -0.05 -10.68
N GLY A 11 -9.79 -0.42 -9.48
CA GLY A 11 -10.12 -1.71 -8.89
C GLY A 11 -9.27 -2.88 -9.42
N GLY A 12 -8.40 -2.65 -10.41
CA GLY A 12 -7.62 -3.67 -11.10
C GLY A 12 -6.54 -4.32 -10.23
N THR A 13 -6.46 -5.65 -10.28
CA THR A 13 -5.51 -6.49 -9.51
C THR A 13 -4.90 -7.62 -10.35
N THR A 14 -5.00 -7.54 -11.68
CA THR A 14 -4.58 -8.63 -12.59
C THR A 14 -3.76 -8.09 -13.76
N ASP A 15 -3.14 -8.98 -14.53
CA ASP A 15 -2.35 -8.57 -15.71
C ASP A 15 -3.19 -7.92 -16.83
N ARG A 16 -4.53 -7.94 -16.71
CA ARG A 16 -5.42 -7.18 -17.59
C ARG A 16 -5.55 -5.70 -17.21
N GLY A 17 -5.06 -5.32 -16.03
CA GLY A 17 -5.11 -3.95 -15.54
C GLY A 17 -4.93 -3.84 -14.03
N TYR A 18 -4.21 -2.79 -13.61
CA TYR A 18 -3.88 -2.51 -12.21
C TYR A 18 -4.33 -1.11 -11.80
N ASP A 19 -4.82 -0.94 -10.57
CA ASP A 19 -4.73 0.36 -9.91
C ASP A 19 -3.48 0.46 -9.03
N CYS A 20 -3.25 1.64 -8.45
CA CYS A 20 -2.05 1.93 -7.67
C CYS A 20 -1.81 0.91 -6.55
N SER A 21 -2.84 0.62 -5.76
CA SER A 21 -2.79 -0.31 -4.62
C SER A 21 -2.90 -1.78 -5.02
N GLY A 22 -3.53 -2.09 -6.13
CA GLY A 22 -3.60 -3.42 -6.72
C GLY A 22 -2.26 -3.87 -7.29
N LEU A 23 -1.48 -2.95 -7.87
CA LEU A 23 -0.11 -3.22 -8.33
C LEU A 23 0.80 -3.61 -7.16
N THR A 24 0.80 -2.82 -6.08
CA THR A 24 1.62 -3.08 -4.89
C THR A 24 1.19 -4.36 -4.18
N LEU A 25 -0.12 -4.60 -4.07
CA LEU A 25 -0.69 -5.82 -3.52
C LEU A 25 -0.16 -7.05 -4.25
N LYS A 26 -0.18 -7.07 -5.59
CA LYS A 26 0.33 -8.23 -6.34
C LYS A 26 1.85 -8.35 -6.30
N ALA A 27 2.58 -7.24 -6.29
CA ALA A 27 4.04 -7.26 -6.17
C ALA A 27 4.48 -7.91 -4.84
N TYR A 28 3.84 -7.54 -3.74
CA TYR A 28 4.16 -8.08 -2.41
C TYR A 28 3.59 -9.48 -2.16
N ALA A 29 2.44 -9.82 -2.74
CA ALA A 29 1.92 -11.18 -2.70
C ALA A 29 2.90 -12.19 -3.33
N ALA A 30 3.59 -11.80 -4.41
CA ALA A 30 4.64 -12.62 -5.02
C ALA A 30 5.86 -12.83 -4.10
N ALA A 31 6.05 -11.94 -3.11
CA ALA A 31 7.06 -12.05 -2.06
C ALA A 31 6.52 -12.66 -0.75
N GLY A 32 5.29 -13.19 -0.74
CA GLY A 32 4.67 -13.82 0.43
C GLY A 32 4.15 -12.83 1.49
N ILE A 33 3.95 -11.56 1.14
CA ILE A 33 3.39 -10.53 2.02
C ILE A 33 2.03 -10.10 1.47
N GLU A 34 0.96 -10.40 2.22
CA GLU A 34 -0.41 -10.12 1.80
C GLU A 34 -0.85 -8.72 2.22
N LEU A 35 -0.68 -7.74 1.33
CA LEU A 35 -1.10 -6.38 1.60
C LEU A 35 -2.63 -6.22 1.56
N PRO A 36 -3.19 -5.32 2.38
CA PRO A 36 -4.58 -4.88 2.24
C PRO A 36 -4.87 -4.24 0.88
N ARG A 37 -6.15 -4.11 0.55
CA ARG A 37 -6.57 -3.77 -0.81
C ARG A 37 -6.33 -2.31 -1.15
N THR A 38 -6.59 -1.39 -0.23
CA THR A 38 -6.54 0.05 -0.52
C THR A 38 -5.22 0.67 -0.09
N ALA A 39 -4.83 1.79 -0.70
CA ALA A 39 -3.62 2.53 -0.31
C ALA A 39 -3.68 2.98 1.16
N GLU A 40 -4.83 3.43 1.64
CA GLU A 40 -5.04 3.79 3.05
C GLU A 40 -4.81 2.60 3.98
N GLU A 41 -5.39 1.44 3.69
CA GLU A 41 -5.21 0.24 4.51
C GLU A 41 -3.75 -0.24 4.46
N GLN A 42 -3.10 -0.20 3.30
CA GLN A 42 -1.68 -0.54 3.15
C GLN A 42 -0.79 0.36 4.01
N TYR A 43 -1.09 1.66 4.06
CA TYR A 43 -0.39 2.58 4.94
C TYR A 43 -0.64 2.21 6.41
N ASN A 44 -1.91 2.03 6.81
CA ASN A 44 -2.31 1.81 8.19
C ASN A 44 -1.94 0.43 8.75
N ALA A 45 -1.65 -0.55 7.89
CA ALA A 45 -1.18 -1.87 8.31
C ALA A 45 0.17 -1.82 9.04
N PHE A 46 0.98 -0.78 8.82
CA PHE A 46 2.31 -0.65 9.41
C PHE A 46 2.39 0.56 10.33
N THR A 47 2.80 0.34 11.57
CA THR A 47 2.94 1.40 12.57
C THR A 47 4.20 2.23 12.35
N ARG A 48 5.28 1.61 11.86
CA ARG A 48 6.53 2.32 11.56
C ARG A 48 6.40 3.04 10.24
N LYS A 49 6.52 4.37 10.28
CA LYS A 49 6.56 5.23 9.10
C LYS A 49 8.00 5.57 8.74
N ILE A 50 8.25 5.81 7.46
CA ILE A 50 9.56 6.10 6.88
C ILE A 50 9.51 7.51 6.31
N ALA A 51 10.53 8.30 6.64
CA ALA A 51 10.71 9.65 6.14
C ALA A 51 11.20 9.65 4.69
N TRP A 52 11.01 10.77 4.00
CA TRP A 52 11.41 10.95 2.61
C TRP A 52 12.90 10.62 2.37
N ASP A 53 13.77 11.02 3.28
CA ASP A 53 15.22 10.87 3.12
C ASP A 53 15.72 9.45 3.48
N ASP A 54 14.85 8.59 4.04
CA ASP A 54 15.16 7.22 4.47
C ASP A 54 14.63 6.14 3.51
N LEU A 55 14.10 6.56 2.36
CA LEU A 55 13.47 5.68 1.37
C LEU A 55 14.47 4.70 0.77
N LYS A 56 14.06 3.42 0.73
CA LYS A 56 14.84 2.32 0.15
C LYS A 56 14.02 1.56 -0.89
N PRO A 57 14.69 0.87 -1.84
CA PRO A 57 14.02 -0.05 -2.76
C PRO A 57 13.11 -1.03 -2.01
N GLY A 58 11.89 -1.18 -2.52
CA GLY A 58 10.82 -1.94 -1.89
C GLY A 58 9.84 -1.09 -1.08
N ASP A 59 10.26 0.04 -0.48
CA ASP A 59 9.35 0.84 0.35
C ASP A 59 8.12 1.29 -0.44
N LEU A 60 6.95 1.24 0.19
CA LEU A 60 5.73 1.81 -0.37
C LEU A 60 5.63 3.27 0.03
N VAL A 61 5.47 4.15 -0.95
CA VAL A 61 5.35 5.60 -0.80
C VAL A 61 3.93 6.05 -1.07
N PHE A 62 3.40 6.91 -0.22
CA PHE A 62 2.00 7.32 -0.25
C PHE A 62 1.88 8.84 -0.44
N PHE A 63 0.92 9.24 -1.27
CA PHE A 63 0.72 10.63 -1.68
C PHE A 63 -0.75 11.04 -1.60
N HIS A 64 -1.00 12.35 -1.67
CA HIS A 64 -2.33 12.95 -1.84
C HIS A 64 -3.35 12.46 -0.80
N GLY A 65 -3.00 12.50 0.49
CA GLY A 65 -3.89 12.05 1.56
C GLY A 65 -4.22 10.56 1.48
N LEU A 66 -3.25 9.72 1.09
CA LEU A 66 -3.39 8.28 0.88
C LEU A 66 -4.23 7.88 -0.35
N GLY A 67 -4.51 8.82 -1.25
CA GLY A 67 -5.20 8.55 -2.53
C GLY A 67 -4.32 7.84 -3.58
N HIS A 68 -3.00 7.85 -3.43
CA HIS A 68 -2.08 7.19 -4.35
C HIS A 68 -0.93 6.48 -3.62
N VAL A 69 -0.53 5.31 -4.15
CA VAL A 69 0.63 4.55 -3.67
C VAL A 69 1.56 4.16 -4.83
N GLY A 70 2.85 4.19 -4.57
CA GLY A 70 3.89 3.65 -5.44
C GLY A 70 4.87 2.79 -4.65
N MET A 71 5.74 2.06 -5.34
CA MET A 71 6.82 1.27 -4.72
C MET A 71 8.16 1.79 -5.20
N ILE A 72 9.08 2.08 -4.27
CA ILE A 72 10.44 2.50 -4.63
C ILE A 72 11.12 1.37 -5.40
N SER A 73 11.51 1.65 -6.64
CA SER A 73 12.21 0.68 -7.49
C SER A 73 13.72 0.80 -7.34
N ARG A 74 14.21 2.02 -7.14
CA ARG A 74 15.62 2.39 -6.95
C ARG A 74 15.70 3.79 -6.31
N PRO A 75 16.86 4.23 -5.79
CA PRO A 75 16.99 5.56 -5.19
C PRO A 75 16.45 6.67 -6.09
N GLY A 76 15.49 7.46 -5.59
CA GLY A 76 14.85 8.56 -6.31
C GLY A 76 13.78 8.18 -7.34
N TYR A 77 13.40 6.91 -7.45
CA TYR A 77 12.40 6.45 -8.42
C TYR A 77 11.39 5.47 -7.81
N MET A 78 10.18 5.51 -8.33
CA MET A 78 9.12 4.57 -7.98
C MET A 78 8.49 3.93 -9.21
N VAL A 79 7.98 2.70 -9.05
CA VAL A 79 7.03 2.08 -9.98
C VAL A 79 5.61 2.24 -9.44
N HIS A 80 4.66 2.61 -10.29
CA HIS A 80 3.26 2.83 -9.92
C HIS A 80 2.31 2.62 -11.10
N ALA A 81 1.02 2.52 -10.81
CA ALA A 81 -0.07 2.67 -11.78
C ALA A 81 -0.77 4.02 -11.47
N PRO A 82 -0.55 5.09 -12.26
CA PRO A 82 -0.88 6.46 -11.86
C PRO A 82 -2.37 6.80 -11.86
N HIS A 83 -3.06 6.58 -12.98
CA HIS A 83 -4.47 6.91 -13.16
C HIS A 83 -5.02 6.32 -14.47
N THR A 84 -6.33 6.35 -14.64
CA THR A 84 -7.03 5.95 -15.86
C THR A 84 -6.45 6.67 -17.09
N GLY A 85 -6.28 5.93 -18.19
CA GLY A 85 -5.72 6.46 -19.44
C GLY A 85 -4.18 6.41 -19.51
N ASP A 86 -3.52 5.86 -18.49
CA ASP A 86 -2.07 5.69 -18.43
C ASP A 86 -1.73 4.23 -18.07
N VAL A 87 -0.43 3.92 -17.98
CA VAL A 87 0.08 2.57 -17.78
C VAL A 87 0.98 2.48 -16.55
N VAL A 88 1.22 1.26 -16.09
CA VAL A 88 2.25 0.98 -15.11
C VAL A 88 3.60 1.44 -15.64
N LYS A 89 4.24 2.36 -14.93
CA LYS A 89 5.53 2.96 -15.34
C LYS A 89 6.43 3.23 -14.15
N GLU A 90 7.68 3.55 -14.45
CA GLU A 90 8.62 4.09 -13.47
C GLU A 90 8.66 5.62 -13.61
N GLU A 91 8.58 6.32 -12.49
CA GLU A 91 8.60 7.78 -12.41
C GLU A 91 9.69 8.22 -11.41
N GLN A 92 10.37 9.32 -11.71
CA GLN A 92 11.27 9.97 -10.76
C GLN A 92 10.47 10.66 -9.65
N LEU A 93 10.96 10.59 -8.42
CA LEU A 93 10.40 11.35 -7.30
C LEU A 93 10.75 12.83 -7.45
N SER A 94 9.82 13.59 -8.02
CA SER A 94 9.94 15.02 -8.26
C SER A 94 9.67 15.87 -7.01
N ALA A 95 9.92 17.18 -7.10
CA ALA A 95 9.55 18.13 -6.04
C ALA A 95 8.03 18.08 -5.75
N TRP A 96 7.20 17.99 -6.79
CA TRP A 96 5.75 17.84 -6.63
C TRP A 96 5.35 16.55 -5.89
N ARG A 97 6.08 15.44 -6.11
CA ARG A 97 5.90 14.22 -5.31
C ARG A 97 6.27 14.45 -3.86
N LYS A 98 7.34 15.20 -3.59
CA LYS A 98 7.74 15.55 -2.23
C LYS A 98 6.68 16.39 -1.52
N ASP A 99 6.10 17.37 -2.22
CA ASP A 99 5.08 18.27 -1.65
C ASP A 99 3.78 17.53 -1.30
N SER A 100 3.47 16.45 -2.01
CA SER A 100 2.27 15.63 -1.78
C SER A 100 2.54 14.38 -0.93
N PHE A 101 3.76 14.20 -0.42
CA PHE A 101 4.17 13.03 0.34
C PHE A 101 3.49 12.97 1.70
N VAL A 102 2.81 11.86 1.98
CA VAL A 102 2.18 11.61 3.29
C VAL A 102 3.12 10.84 4.20
N GLY A 103 3.86 9.89 3.62
CA GLY A 103 4.72 8.98 4.36
C GLY A 103 5.04 7.74 3.55
N ALA A 104 5.88 6.89 4.10
CA ALA A 104 6.19 5.59 3.53
C ALA A 104 6.15 4.48 4.58
N VAL A 105 6.02 3.25 4.12
CA VAL A 105 6.12 2.04 4.96
C VAL A 105 7.05 1.04 4.28
N ARG A 106 7.70 0.20 5.08
CA ARG A 106 8.49 -0.94 4.61
C ARG A 106 7.75 -2.21 4.96
N PRO A 107 7.03 -2.81 4.00
CA PRO A 107 6.27 -4.01 4.28
C PRO A 107 7.16 -5.15 4.76
N ASP A 108 6.70 -5.76 5.84
CA ASP A 108 7.22 -7.02 6.36
C ASP A 108 6.04 -7.90 6.80
N ARG A 109 6.30 -9.19 6.99
CA ARG A 109 5.26 -10.15 7.35
C ARG A 109 4.62 -9.85 8.71
N LYS A 110 5.40 -9.37 9.69
CA LYS A 110 4.94 -9.10 11.06
C LYS A 110 3.92 -7.95 11.09
N GLY A 111 4.15 -6.90 10.31
CA GLY A 111 3.25 -5.76 10.21
C GLY A 111 1.90 -6.15 9.64
N VAL A 112 1.89 -6.96 8.58
CA VAL A 112 0.66 -7.49 7.98
C VAL A 112 -0.11 -8.39 8.96
N GLU A 113 0.57 -9.31 9.63
CA GLU A 113 -0.05 -10.20 10.62
C GLU A 113 -0.70 -9.42 11.77
N ARG A 114 -0.02 -8.38 12.27
CA ARG A 114 -0.57 -7.49 13.30
C ARG A 114 -1.84 -6.78 12.81
N TRP A 115 -1.83 -6.27 11.59
CA TRP A 115 -3.01 -5.63 11.00
C TRP A 115 -4.20 -6.58 10.89
N ALA A 116 -3.97 -7.81 10.39
CA ALA A 116 -4.99 -8.83 10.28
C ALA A 116 -5.62 -9.17 11.65
N GLN A 117 -4.78 -9.25 12.70
CA GLN A 117 -5.25 -9.47 14.07
C GLN A 117 -6.13 -8.32 14.57
N ILE A 118 -5.72 -7.06 14.34
CA ILE A 118 -6.50 -5.88 14.73
C ILE A 118 -7.87 -5.88 14.02
N GLN A 119 -7.91 -6.19 12.73
CA GLN A 119 -9.16 -6.25 11.97
C GLN A 119 -10.08 -7.37 12.46
N LYS A 120 -9.53 -8.54 12.79
CA LYS A 120 -10.29 -9.65 13.39
C LYS A 120 -10.90 -9.23 14.73
N GLN A 121 -10.16 -8.50 15.56
CA GLN A 121 -10.66 -7.99 16.84
C GLN A 121 -11.76 -6.94 16.67
N ARG A 122 -11.62 -6.01 15.70
CA ARG A 122 -12.63 -4.99 15.43
C ARG A 122 -13.93 -5.55 14.86
N ARG A 123 -13.87 -6.68 14.17
CA ARG A 123 -15.04 -7.39 13.63
C ARG A 123 -15.69 -8.34 14.63
N ALA A 124 -15.03 -8.65 15.75
CA ALA A 124 -15.60 -9.49 16.78
C ALA A 124 -16.77 -8.76 17.47
N PRO A 125 -17.90 -9.44 17.75
CA PRO A 125 -18.98 -8.85 18.54
C PRO A 125 -18.45 -8.47 19.92
N ALA A 126 -18.98 -7.36 20.48
CA ALA A 126 -18.62 -6.94 21.83
C ALA A 126 -18.85 -8.09 22.84
N PRO A 127 -17.95 -8.28 23.83
CA PRO A 127 -18.15 -9.30 24.84
C PRO A 127 -19.51 -9.08 25.53
N ALA A 128 -20.26 -10.17 25.75
CA ALA A 128 -21.51 -10.09 26.48
C ALA A 128 -21.26 -9.49 27.87
N MET A 129 -21.96 -8.40 28.18
CA MET A 129 -21.93 -7.80 29.52
C MET A 129 -22.41 -8.86 30.53
N PRO A 130 -21.72 -9.07 31.66
CA PRO A 130 -22.22 -9.98 32.69
C PRO A 130 -23.56 -9.43 33.20
N THR A 131 -24.61 -10.23 33.07
CA THR A 131 -25.90 -9.95 33.68
C THR A 131 -25.71 -9.96 35.19
N ALA A 132 -25.75 -8.81 35.84
CA ALA A 132 -25.81 -8.73 37.29
C ALA A 132 -27.14 -9.38 37.74
N THR A 133 -27.07 -10.57 38.32
CA THR A 133 -28.20 -11.18 39.01
C THR A 133 -28.37 -10.43 40.34
N LEU A 134 -29.53 -9.80 40.52
CA LEU A 134 -29.95 -9.19 41.79
C LEU A 134 -30.25 -10.27 42.84
#